data_AF-A0A939RCU5-F1
#
_entry.id   AF-A0A939RCU5-F1
#
_cell.length_a   1.000
_cell.length_b   1.000
_cell.length_c   1.000
_cell.angle_alpha   90.00
_cell.angle_beta   90.00
_cell.angle_gamma   90.00
#
_symmetry.space_group_name_H-M   'P 1'
#
loop_
_entity.id
_entity.type
_entity.pdbx_description
1 polymer ?
#
loop_
_entity_poly.entity_id
_entity_poly.type
_entity_poly.pdbx_seq_one_letter_code
_entity_poly.pdbx_strand_id
1 'polypeptide(L)'
;MLKIIPISLAVCLLSATVHAADSTSEQMMRAEFDQNKSKINEIFQDKVQKISARPALPEKMRSLLISQADEIRQFDLDMLQKKMNIKIRQAKQRDEMKERLRQDAQNRAKWLLEDEEKFQENKKDREQKERAILNQVQDIQQEAENKKLKK
;
A
#
# COMPACT_ATOMS: atom_id res chain seq x y z
N MET A 1 34.70 -19.60 -41.14
CA MET A 1 35.09 -18.59 -40.13
C MET A 1 33.93 -17.62 -39.96
N LEU A 2 33.38 -17.53 -38.75
CA LEU A 2 32.09 -16.91 -38.44
C LEU A 2 32.13 -15.38 -38.56
N LYS A 3 31.12 -14.82 -39.23
CA LYS A 3 30.82 -13.39 -39.23
C LYS A 3 30.09 -13.03 -37.93
N ILE A 4 30.67 -12.15 -37.12
CA ILE A 4 30.03 -11.58 -35.94
C ILE A 4 29.25 -10.35 -36.40
N ILE A 5 27.92 -10.42 -36.33
CA ILE A 5 27.02 -9.29 -36.51
C ILE A 5 26.77 -8.73 -35.10
N PRO A 6 27.09 -7.47 -34.79
CA PRO A 6 26.70 -6.89 -33.51
C PRO A 6 25.20 -6.59 -33.58
N ILE A 7 24.38 -7.44 -32.97
CA ILE A 7 22.98 -7.12 -32.69
C ILE A 7 23.00 -6.06 -31.60
N SER A 8 22.77 -4.83 -32.05
CA SER A 8 22.40 -3.67 -31.23
C SER A 8 21.22 -4.08 -30.36
N LEU A 9 21.48 -4.31 -29.08
CA LEU A 9 20.47 -4.50 -28.05
C LEU A 9 19.82 -3.14 -27.77
N ALA A 10 18.94 -2.73 -28.70
CA ALA A 10 18.03 -1.63 -28.49
C ALA A 10 17.04 -2.05 -27.41
N VAL A 11 17.33 -1.65 -26.18
CA VAL A 11 16.39 -1.69 -25.06
C VAL A 11 15.26 -0.71 -25.40
N CYS A 12 14.26 -1.19 -26.12
CA CYS A 12 12.97 -0.51 -26.22
C CYS A 12 12.30 -0.59 -24.85
N LEU A 13 12.59 0.38 -23.98
CA LEU A 13 11.71 0.80 -22.90
C LEU A 13 10.44 1.37 -23.54
N LEU A 14 9.57 0.48 -24.00
CA LEU A 14 8.18 0.82 -24.27
C LEU A 14 7.51 1.02 -22.92
N SER A 15 7.66 2.23 -22.40
CA SER A 15 6.75 2.84 -21.43
C SER A 15 5.40 2.98 -22.12
N ALA A 16 4.69 1.87 -22.28
CA ALA A 16 3.26 1.90 -22.47
C ALA A 16 2.68 2.43 -21.17
N THR A 17 2.58 3.76 -21.08
CA THR A 17 1.63 4.44 -20.20
C THR A 17 0.26 4.08 -20.73
N VAL A 18 -0.16 2.84 -20.42
CA VAL A 18 -1.57 2.46 -20.47
C VAL A 18 -2.23 3.47 -19.55
N HIS A 19 -2.88 4.46 -20.15
CA HIS A 19 -3.89 5.26 -19.51
C HIS A 19 -5.03 4.29 -19.21
N ALA A 20 -4.83 3.46 -18.19
CA ALA A 20 -5.88 2.72 -17.57
C ALA A 20 -6.78 3.81 -16.98
N ALA A 21 -7.99 3.94 -17.54
CA ALA A 21 -9.04 4.67 -16.87
C ALA A 21 -9.00 4.28 -15.39
N ASP A 22 -8.90 5.27 -14.49
CA ASP A 22 -8.79 5.14 -13.03
C ASP A 22 -10.00 4.38 -12.47
N SER A 23 -10.05 3.09 -12.75
CA SER A 23 -10.97 2.16 -12.17
C SER A 23 -10.37 1.80 -10.84
N THR A 24 -10.96 2.34 -9.77
CA THR A 24 -10.56 2.04 -8.40
C THR A 24 -10.46 0.52 -8.24
N SER A 25 -9.49 0.02 -7.47
CA SER A 25 -9.28 -1.43 -7.27
C SER A 25 -10.58 -2.16 -6.88
N GLU A 26 -11.48 -1.48 -6.16
CA GLU A 26 -12.82 -1.98 -5.87
C GLU A 26 -13.71 -2.19 -7.11
N GLN A 27 -13.71 -1.26 -8.07
CA GLN A 27 -14.46 -1.40 -9.32
C GLN A 27 -13.98 -2.58 -10.14
N MET A 28 -12.66 -2.79 -10.23
CA MET A 28 -12.11 -3.99 -10.88
C MET A 28 -12.56 -5.28 -10.20
N MET A 29 -12.52 -5.33 -8.87
CA MET A 29 -12.99 -6.49 -8.11
C MET A 29 -14.49 -6.76 -8.30
N ARG A 30 -15.32 -5.72 -8.41
CA ARG A 30 -16.76 -5.85 -8.71
C ARG A 30 -16.99 -6.35 -10.13
N ALA A 31 -16.24 -5.86 -11.12
CA ALA A 31 -16.34 -6.35 -12.50
C ALA A 31 -15.95 -7.84 -12.61
N GLU A 32 -14.87 -8.27 -11.93
CA GLU A 32 -14.51 -9.68 -11.85
C GLU A 32 -15.60 -10.53 -11.18
N PHE A 33 -16.23 -10.01 -10.12
CA PHE A 33 -17.34 -10.67 -9.44
C PHE A 33 -18.52 -10.88 -10.40
N ASP A 34 -18.95 -9.85 -11.11
CA ASP A 34 -20.06 -9.93 -12.06
C ASP A 34 -19.76 -10.89 -13.21
N GLN A 35 -18.54 -10.88 -13.73
CA GLN A 35 -18.11 -11.83 -14.76
C GLN A 35 -18.18 -13.29 -14.25
N ASN A 36 -17.68 -13.55 -13.05
CA ASN A 36 -17.68 -14.90 -12.47
C ASN A 36 -19.09 -15.36 -12.11
N LYS A 37 -19.96 -14.45 -11.65
CA LYS A 37 -21.38 -14.69 -11.44
C LYS A 37 -22.08 -15.10 -12.74
N SER A 38 -21.79 -14.43 -13.86
CA SER A 38 -22.30 -14.81 -15.18
C SER A 38 -21.90 -16.24 -15.53
N LYS A 39 -20.62 -16.58 -15.39
CA LYS A 39 -20.10 -17.93 -15.67
C LYS A 39 -20.77 -19.02 -14.82
N ILE A 40 -20.99 -18.76 -13.53
CA ILE A 40 -21.70 -19.72 -12.65
C ILE A 40 -23.12 -19.97 -13.18
N ASN A 41 -23.83 -18.92 -13.58
CA ASN A 41 -25.17 -19.05 -14.15
C ASN A 41 -25.15 -19.77 -15.51
N GLU A 42 -24.19 -19.47 -16.39
CA GLU A 42 -24.02 -20.16 -17.67
C GLU A 42 -23.80 -21.67 -17.48
N ILE A 43 -22.91 -22.05 -16.56
CA ILE A 43 -22.65 -23.47 -16.22
C ILE A 43 -23.91 -24.15 -15.69
N PHE A 44 -24.68 -23.47 -14.85
CA PHE A 44 -25.95 -23.99 -14.37
C PHE A 44 -26.95 -24.20 -15.51
N GLN A 45 -27.12 -23.22 -16.40
CA GLN A 45 -28.03 -23.35 -17.54
C GLN A 45 -27.63 -24.50 -18.47
N ASP A 46 -26.34 -24.66 -18.77
CA ASP A 46 -25.82 -25.79 -19.55
C ASP A 46 -26.14 -27.14 -18.86
N LYS A 47 -25.97 -27.24 -17.54
CA LYS A 47 -26.34 -28.45 -16.77
C LYS A 47 -27.83 -28.73 -16.85
N VAL A 48 -28.68 -27.71 -16.66
CA VAL A 48 -30.14 -27.85 -16.76
C VAL A 48 -30.54 -28.33 -18.16
N GLN A 49 -29.99 -27.73 -19.22
CA GLN A 49 -30.24 -28.16 -20.60
C GLN A 49 -29.83 -29.62 -20.82
N LYS A 50 -28.65 -30.03 -20.34
CA LYS A 50 -28.15 -31.41 -20.44
C LYS A 50 -29.00 -32.42 -19.68
N ILE A 51 -29.62 -32.05 -18.56
CA ILE A 51 -30.55 -32.90 -17.81
C ILE A 51 -31.89 -33.00 -18.54
N SER A 52 -32.42 -31.86 -18.99
CA SER A 52 -33.71 -31.78 -19.70
C SER A 52 -33.70 -32.49 -21.04
N ALA A 53 -32.57 -32.50 -21.74
CA ALA A 53 -32.39 -33.20 -23.02
C ALA A 53 -32.31 -34.73 -22.89
N ARG A 54 -32.44 -35.32 -21.68
CA ARG A 54 -32.41 -36.77 -21.46
C ARG A 54 -33.84 -37.33 -21.28
N PRO A 55 -34.50 -37.77 -22.38
CA PRO A 55 -35.88 -38.26 -22.32
C PRO A 55 -36.00 -39.58 -21.54
N ALA A 56 -34.92 -40.38 -21.48
CA ALA A 56 -34.90 -41.65 -20.76
C ALA A 56 -34.96 -41.52 -19.23
N LEU A 57 -34.72 -40.33 -18.67
CA LEU A 57 -34.83 -40.12 -17.22
C LEU A 57 -36.30 -39.91 -16.81
N PRO A 58 -36.78 -40.51 -15.71
CA PRO A 58 -38.06 -40.15 -15.14
C PRO A 58 -38.12 -38.67 -14.76
N GLU A 59 -39.29 -38.05 -14.88
CA GLU A 59 -39.47 -36.61 -14.62
C GLU A 59 -39.04 -36.21 -13.21
N LYS A 60 -39.47 -36.98 -12.19
CA LYS A 60 -39.07 -36.78 -10.79
C LYS A 60 -37.55 -36.77 -10.61
N MET A 61 -36.83 -37.60 -11.36
CA MET A 61 -35.36 -37.65 -11.31
C MET A 61 -34.73 -36.42 -11.96
N ARG A 62 -35.28 -35.94 -13.09
CA ARG A 62 -34.82 -34.69 -13.72
C ARG A 62 -35.00 -33.49 -12.80
N SER A 63 -36.17 -33.37 -12.16
CA SER A 63 -36.44 -32.27 -11.21
C SER A 63 -35.49 -32.30 -10.02
N LEU A 64 -35.20 -33.49 -9.46
CA LEU A 64 -34.24 -33.63 -8.37
C LEU A 64 -32.82 -33.20 -8.78
N LEU A 65 -32.35 -33.65 -9.96
CA LEU A 65 -31.02 -33.28 -10.46
C LEU A 65 -30.90 -31.78 -10.75
N ILE A 66 -31.97 -31.14 -11.24
CA ILE A 66 -32.02 -29.69 -11.44
C ILE A 66 -31.97 -28.97 -10.09
N SER A 67 -32.71 -29.44 -9.08
CA SER A 67 -32.67 -28.88 -7.72
C SER A 67 -31.26 -28.95 -7.13
N GLN A 68 -30.60 -30.10 -7.22
CA GLN A 68 -29.22 -30.26 -6.75
C GLN A 68 -28.24 -29.36 -7.50
N ALA A 69 -28.42 -29.19 -8.82
CA ALA A 69 -27.61 -28.24 -9.58
C ALA A 69 -27.83 -26.80 -9.13
N ASP A 70 -29.06 -26.44 -8.72
CA ASP A 70 -29.37 -25.10 -8.21
C ASP A 70 -28.78 -24.87 -6.81
N GLU A 71 -28.82 -25.88 -5.93
CA GLU A 71 -28.16 -25.83 -4.63
C GLU A 71 -26.65 -25.56 -4.77
N ILE A 72 -25.98 -26.24 -5.70
CA ILE A 72 -24.56 -26.00 -6.00
C ILE A 72 -24.34 -24.59 -6.55
N ARG A 73 -25.21 -24.12 -7.47
CA ARG A 73 -25.13 -22.74 -8.00
C ARG A 73 -25.24 -21.72 -6.88
N GLN A 74 -26.18 -21.88 -5.96
CA GLN A 74 -26.36 -20.98 -4.83
C GLN A 74 -25.13 -20.99 -3.91
N PHE A 75 -24.61 -22.17 -3.59
CA PHE A 75 -23.39 -22.31 -2.80
C PHE A 75 -22.19 -21.58 -3.44
N ASP A 76 -21.99 -21.76 -4.75
CA ASP A 76 -20.89 -21.11 -5.48
C ASP A 76 -21.04 -19.58 -5.49
N LEU A 77 -22.27 -19.07 -5.66
CA LEU A 77 -22.57 -17.64 -5.60
C LEU A 77 -22.28 -17.05 -4.22
N ASP A 78 -22.70 -17.73 -3.16
CA ASP A 78 -22.46 -17.29 -1.78
C ASP A 78 -20.97 -17.29 -1.45
N MET A 79 -20.25 -18.33 -1.87
CA MET A 79 -18.80 -18.40 -1.71
C MET A 79 -18.11 -17.27 -2.48
N LEU A 80 -18.53 -17.00 -3.71
CA LEU A 80 -17.98 -15.92 -4.54
C LEU A 80 -18.20 -14.56 -3.88
N GLN A 81 -19.40 -14.30 -3.36
CA GLN A 81 -19.75 -13.07 -2.65
C GLN A 81 -18.90 -12.90 -1.39
N LYS A 82 -18.75 -13.97 -0.60
CA LYS A 82 -17.93 -13.97 0.61
C LYS A 82 -16.47 -13.65 0.29
N LYS A 83 -15.92 -14.23 -0.77
CA LYS A 83 -14.55 -13.93 -1.24
C LYS A 83 -14.40 -12.46 -1.64
N MET A 84 -15.35 -11.90 -2.38
CA MET A 84 -15.33 -10.49 -2.75
C MET A 84 -15.32 -9.58 -1.51
N ASN A 85 -16.22 -9.83 -0.55
CA ASN A 85 -16.31 -9.05 0.68
C ASN A 85 -15.00 -9.08 1.48
N ILE A 86 -14.34 -10.25 1.54
CA ILE A 86 -13.02 -10.38 2.19
C ILE A 86 -11.97 -9.55 1.46
N LYS A 87 -11.90 -9.61 0.12
CA LYS A 87 -10.93 -8.85 -0.67
C LYS A 87 -11.11 -7.34 -0.48
N ILE A 88 -12.35 -6.84 -0.54
CA ILE A 88 -12.66 -5.42 -0.34
C ILE A 88 -12.23 -4.98 1.06
N ARG A 89 -12.58 -5.75 2.10
CA ARG A 89 -12.16 -5.46 3.48
C ARG A 89 -10.65 -5.41 3.63
N GLN A 90 -9.94 -6.39 3.05
CA GLN A 90 -8.47 -6.43 3.10
C GLN A 90 -7.83 -5.26 2.34
N ALA A 91 -8.39 -4.85 1.21
CA ALA A 91 -7.93 -3.67 0.47
C ALA A 91 -8.03 -2.41 1.35
N LYS A 92 -9.20 -2.19 1.96
CA LYS A 92 -9.42 -1.07 2.89
C LYS A 92 -8.45 -1.09 4.07
N GLN A 93 -8.23 -2.25 4.70
CA GLN A 93 -7.28 -2.39 5.81
C GLN A 93 -5.84 -2.08 5.40
N ARG A 94 -5.43 -2.46 4.18
CA ARG A 94 -4.10 -2.12 3.66
C ARG A 94 -3.97 -0.62 3.44
N ASP A 95 -5.00 0.05 2.93
CA ASP A 95 -4.95 1.48 2.67
C ASP A 95 -4.92 2.27 3.98
N GLU A 96 -5.70 1.87 4.99
CA GLU A 96 -5.63 2.44 6.34
C GLU A 96 -4.24 2.26 6.97
N MET A 97 -3.63 1.08 6.81
CA MET A 97 -2.28 0.82 7.33
C MET A 97 -1.22 1.66 6.62
N LYS A 98 -1.32 1.81 5.29
CA LYS A 98 -0.42 2.69 4.52
C LYS A 98 -0.51 4.13 4.99
N GLU A 99 -1.72 4.63 5.23
CA GLU A 99 -1.91 6.00 5.71
C GLU A 99 -1.34 6.18 7.12
N ARG A 100 -1.55 5.21 8.02
CA ARG A 100 -0.93 5.23 9.36
C ARG A 100 0.60 5.26 9.28
N LEU A 101 1.20 4.43 8.43
CA LEU A 101 2.66 4.40 8.23
C LEU A 101 3.18 5.72 7.64
N ARG A 102 2.44 6.32 6.72
CA ARG A 102 2.76 7.64 6.15
C ARG A 102 2.74 8.72 7.23
N GLN A 103 1.71 8.74 8.08
CA GLN A 103 1.61 9.68 9.20
C GLN A 103 2.72 9.47 10.24
N ASP A 104 3.02 8.21 10.57
CA ASP A 104 4.12 7.88 11.48
C ASP A 104 5.48 8.36 10.95
N ALA A 105 5.75 8.14 9.65
CA ALA A 105 6.95 8.65 9.00
C ALA A 105 7.03 10.18 9.03
N GLN A 106 5.91 10.87 8.79
CA GLN A 106 5.84 12.33 8.88
C GLN A 106 6.09 12.83 10.30
N ASN A 107 5.49 12.19 11.30
CA ASN A 107 5.68 12.53 12.71
C ASN A 107 7.13 12.30 13.14
N ARG A 108 7.76 11.22 12.69
CA ARG A 108 9.17 10.94 12.96
C ARG A 108 10.10 11.98 12.34
N ALA A 109 9.83 12.39 11.10
CA ALA A 109 10.59 13.46 10.45
C ALA A 109 10.43 14.79 11.20
N LYS A 110 9.21 15.11 11.63
CA LYS A 110 8.93 16.30 12.46
C LYS A 110 9.68 16.25 13.79
N TRP A 111 9.66 15.11 14.47
CA TRP A 111 10.37 14.93 15.74
C TRP A 111 11.88 15.14 15.58
N LEU A 112 12.49 14.61 14.51
CA LEU A 112 13.92 14.81 14.25
C LEU A 112 14.27 16.28 14.00
N LEU A 113 13.41 17.03 13.31
CA LEU A 113 13.61 18.46 13.09
C LEU A 113 13.51 19.25 14.40
N GLU A 114 12.48 18.97 15.21
CA GLU A 114 12.30 19.63 16.51
C GLU A 114 13.44 19.31 17.50
N ASP A 115 13.98 18.08 17.46
CA ASP A 115 15.12 17.67 18.29
C ASP A 115 16.40 18.39 17.87
N GLU A 116 16.67 18.48 16.56
CA GLU A 116 17.81 19.23 16.02
C GLU A 116 17.74 20.72 16.36
N GLU A 117 16.56 21.34 16.22
CA GLU A 117 16.35 22.75 16.61
C GLU A 117 16.69 22.99 18.09
N LYS A 118 16.18 22.14 18.98
CA LYS A 118 16.49 22.21 20.42
C LYS A 118 17.96 21.98 20.71
N PHE A 119 18.60 21.06 19.99
CA PHE A 119 20.04 20.82 20.14
C PHE A 119 20.84 22.07 19.77
N GLN A 120 20.53 22.71 18.65
CA GLN A 120 21.21 23.93 18.20
C GLN A 120 20.97 25.12 19.14
N GLU A 121 19.75 25.27 19.67
CA GLU A 121 19.43 26.31 20.68
C GLU A 121 20.26 26.11 21.95
N ASN A 122 20.25 24.89 22.51
CA ASN A 122 21.04 24.56 23.69
C ASN A 122 22.55 24.72 23.46
N LYS A 123 23.04 24.42 22.26
CA LYS A 123 24.45 24.60 21.89
C LYS A 123 24.81 26.09 21.90
N LYS A 124 23.99 26.95 21.28
CA LYS A 124 24.20 28.41 21.28
C LYS A 124 24.21 28.97 22.70
N ASP A 125 23.29 28.54 23.55
CA ASP A 125 23.23 28.97 24.95
C ASP A 125 24.49 28.58 25.74
N ARG A 126 25.01 27.37 25.51
CA ARG A 126 26.26 26.92 26.13
C ARG A 126 27.46 27.75 25.65
N GLU A 127 27.58 27.95 24.34
CA GLU A 127 28.67 28.75 23.75
C GLU A 127 28.63 30.21 24.25
N GLN A 128 27.45 30.80 24.42
CA GLN A 128 27.31 32.15 24.98
C GLN A 128 27.72 32.22 26.45
N LYS A 129 27.30 31.24 27.27
CA LYS A 129 27.71 31.16 28.69
C LYS A 129 29.21 30.98 28.83
N GLU A 130 29.81 30.13 28.00
CA GLU A 130 31.25 29.88 27.99
C GLU A 130 32.03 31.15 27.60
N ARG A 131 31.60 31.88 26.57
CA ARG A 131 32.19 33.18 26.21
C ARG A 131 32.07 34.21 27.32
N ALA A 132 30.92 34.28 28.00
CA ALA A 132 30.72 35.20 29.11
C ALA A 132 31.67 34.91 30.29
N ILE A 133 31.89 33.63 30.60
CA ILE A 133 32.87 33.20 31.61
C ILE A 133 34.29 33.56 31.17
N LEU A 134 34.67 33.28 29.92
CA LEU A 134 35.99 33.62 29.40
C LEU A 134 36.28 35.13 29.46
N ASN A 135 35.29 35.96 29.09
CA ASN A 135 35.40 37.41 29.19
C ASN A 135 35.55 37.86 30.65
N GLN A 136 34.75 37.32 31.58
CA GLN A 136 34.89 37.64 33.01
C GLN A 136 36.27 37.25 33.56
N VAL A 137 36.81 36.09 33.17
CA VAL A 137 38.16 35.66 33.58
C VAL A 137 39.24 36.59 33.02
N GLN A 138 39.11 37.01 31.76
CA GLN A 138 40.04 37.97 31.14
C GLN A 138 39.98 39.34 31.82
N ASP A 139 38.79 39.86 32.12
CA ASP A 139 38.61 41.14 32.80
C ASP A 139 39.28 41.12 34.18
N ILE A 140 39.07 40.04 34.95
CA ILE A 140 39.70 39.84 36.27
C ILE A 140 41.23 39.78 36.16
N GLN A 141 41.76 39.08 35.14
CA GLN A 141 43.21 39.00 34.91
C GLN A 141 43.80 40.36 34.53
N GLN A 142 43.17 41.11 33.63
CA GLN A 142 43.61 42.45 33.26
C GLN A 142 43.55 43.42 34.45
N GLU A 143 42.52 43.34 35.29
CA GLU A 143 42.42 44.17 36.49
C GLU A 143 43.53 43.84 37.52
N ALA A 144 43.87 42.56 37.66
CA ALA A 144 44.96 42.10 38.51
C ALA A 144 46.34 42.54 38.00
N GLU A 145 46.57 42.50 36.68
CA GLU A 145 47.81 43.00 36.07
C GLU A 145 47.95 44.53 36.20
N ASN A 146 46.87 45.27 35.94
CA ASN A 146 46.85 46.73 36.11
C ASN A 146 47.07 47.16 37.56
N LYS A 147 46.64 46.37 38.55
CA LYS A 147 46.93 46.61 39.98
C LYS A 147 48.37 46.29 40.36
N LYS A 148 49.04 45.34 39.68
CA LYS A 148 50.47 45.03 39.88
C LYS A 148 51.39 46.10 39.30
N LEU A 149 51.01 46.72 38.18
CA LEU A 149 51.78 47.79 37.53
C LEU A 149 51.72 49.15 38.25
N LYS A 150 50.79 49.32 39.21
CA LYS A 150 50.58 50.56 39.99
C LYS A 150 51.19 50.52 41.41
N LYS A 151 51.93 49.46 41.75
CA LYS A 151 52.73 49.35 42.99
C LYS A 151 54.21 49.38 42.63
#